data_AF-A0A6P1J269-F1
#
_entry.id   AF-A0A6P1J269-F1
#
_cell.length_a   1.000
_cell.length_b   1.000
_cell.length_c   1.000
_cell.angle_alpha   90.00
_cell.angle_beta   90.00
_cell.angle_gamma   90.00
#
_symmetry.space_group_name_H-M   'P 1'
#
loop_
_entity.id
_entity.type
_entity.pdbx_description
1 polymer ?
#
loop_
_entity_poly.entity_id
_entity_poly.type
_entity_poly.pdbx_seq_one_letter_code
_entity_poly.pdbx_strand_id
1 'polypeptide(L)'
;MNNQIQSTAQVLLGAAREQGLWLSGDLRVGLRDAAGLIGMGEGSLRNLITQGKGPATYKLGGGGHQRTVRIIDLATWLESRRGH
;
A
#
# COMPACT_ATOMS: atom_id res chain seq x y z
N MET A 1 2.38 -18.66 0.42
CA MET A 1 2.32 -17.25 -0.07
C MET A 1 2.77 -17.24 -1.52
N ASN A 2 2.11 -16.46 -2.38
CA ASN A 2 2.36 -16.44 -3.83
C ASN A 2 3.67 -15.70 -4.15
N ASN A 3 4.55 -16.30 -4.97
CA ASN A 3 5.87 -15.72 -5.31
C ASN A 3 5.78 -14.33 -5.96
N GLN A 4 4.72 -14.08 -6.75
CA GLN A 4 4.45 -12.79 -7.39
C GLN A 4 4.15 -11.69 -6.37
N ILE A 5 3.34 -11.98 -5.35
CA ILE A 5 3.00 -11.02 -4.29
C ILE A 5 4.25 -10.59 -3.53
N GLN A 6 5.14 -11.54 -3.21
CA GLN A 6 6.40 -11.23 -2.53
C GLN A 6 7.31 -10.37 -3.39
N SER A 7 7.41 -10.68 -4.69
CA SER A 7 8.20 -9.89 -5.64
C SER A 7 7.67 -8.45 -5.76
N THR A 8 6.36 -8.29 -5.95
CA THR A 8 5.70 -6.98 -5.97
C THR A 8 5.89 -6.23 -4.64
N ALA A 9 5.79 -6.92 -3.50
CA ALA A 9 6.03 -6.30 -2.19
C ALA A 9 7.48 -5.80 -2.03
N GLN A 10 8.48 -6.54 -2.51
CA GLN A 10 9.87 -6.10 -2.48
C GLN A 10 10.10 -4.87 -3.37
N VAL A 11 9.49 -4.82 -4.55
CA VAL A 11 9.56 -3.66 -5.45
C VAL A 11 8.94 -2.42 -4.78
N LEU A 12 7.74 -2.55 -4.21
CA LEU A 12 7.07 -1.45 -3.50
C LEU A 12 7.86 -0.99 -2.28
N LEU A 13 8.45 -1.91 -1.52
CA LEU A 13 9.29 -1.58 -0.38
C LEU A 13 10.56 -0.85 -0.80
N GLY A 14 11.21 -1.29 -1.89
CA GLY A 14 12.35 -0.61 -2.50
C GLY A 14 12.00 0.82 -2.85
N ALA A 15 10.96 1.01 -3.65
CA ALA A 15 10.48 2.33 -4.06
C ALA A 15 10.12 3.23 -2.87
N ALA A 16 9.49 2.68 -1.82
CA ALA A 16 9.15 3.44 -0.62
C ALA A 16 10.40 3.93 0.12
N ARG A 17 11.45 3.09 0.20
CA ARG A 17 12.73 3.45 0.82
C ARG A 17 13.50 4.47 -0.02
N GLU A 18 13.54 4.28 -1.33
CA GLU A 18 14.20 5.19 -2.27
C GLU A 18 13.58 6.59 -2.24
N GLN A 19 12.26 6.68 -2.08
CA GLN A 19 11.53 7.94 -1.94
C GLN A 19 11.58 8.53 -0.51
N GLY A 20 12.25 7.85 0.43
CA GLY A 20 12.36 8.30 1.83
C GLY A 20 11.03 8.35 2.58
N LEU A 21 10.06 7.53 2.18
CA LEU A 21 8.72 7.52 2.77
C LEU A 21 8.77 6.97 4.19
N TRP A 22 7.87 7.47 5.05
CA TRP A 22 7.74 6.93 6.39
C TRP A 22 7.25 5.47 6.35
N LEU A 23 7.99 4.60 7.03
CA LEU A 23 7.66 3.19 7.18
C LEU A 23 7.55 2.85 8.67
N SER A 24 6.46 2.19 9.05
CA SER A 24 6.34 1.61 10.39
C SER A 24 7.22 0.36 10.54
N GLY A 25 7.47 -0.07 11.77
CA GLY A 25 8.31 -1.27 12.06
C GLY A 25 7.79 -2.57 11.44
N ASP A 26 6.49 -2.62 11.12
CA ASP A 26 5.81 -3.73 10.44
C ASP A 26 5.53 -3.42 8.95
N LEU A 27 6.35 -2.53 8.35
CA LEU A 27 6.33 -2.20 6.91
C LEU A 27 4.99 -1.63 6.43
N ARG A 28 4.45 -0.69 7.20
CA ARG A 28 3.26 0.08 6.83
C ARG A 28 3.67 1.44 6.30
N VAL A 29 2.93 1.91 5.30
CA VAL A 29 3.11 3.21 4.68
C VAL A 29 1.80 4.00 4.78
N GLY A 30 1.87 5.33 4.77
CA GLY A 30 0.69 6.20 4.76
C GLY A 30 -0.17 5.97 3.52
N LEU A 31 -1.50 6.18 3.62
CA LEU A 31 -2.40 5.95 2.50
C LEU A 31 -2.08 6.81 1.27
N ARG A 32 -1.68 8.07 1.49
CA ARG A 32 -1.27 8.99 0.43
C ARG A 32 -0.05 8.47 -0.33
N ASP A 33 0.95 8.05 0.43
CA ASP A 33 2.21 7.53 -0.08
C ASP A 33 2.01 6.17 -0.78
N ALA A 34 1.16 5.31 -0.22
CA ALA A 34 0.73 4.06 -0.86
C ALA A 34 0.11 4.32 -2.23
N ALA A 35 -0.74 5.35 -2.36
CA ALA A 35 -1.33 5.74 -3.63
C ALA A 35 -0.26 6.21 -4.62
N GLY A 36 0.70 7.02 -4.15
CA GLY A 36 1.85 7.46 -4.94
C GLY A 36 2.70 6.29 -5.48
N LEU A 37 2.99 5.30 -4.63
CA LEU A 37 3.76 4.10 -5.00
C LEU A 37 3.13 3.29 -6.14
N ILE A 38 1.80 3.33 -6.28
CA ILE A 38 1.06 2.59 -7.30
C ILE A 38 0.60 3.48 -8.47
N GLY A 39 1.04 4.75 -8.50
CA GLY A 39 0.63 5.71 -9.53
C GLY A 39 -0.85 6.08 -9.49
N MET A 40 -1.49 6.03 -8.32
CA MET A 40 -2.91 6.37 -8.13
C MET A 40 -3.04 7.64 -7.28
N GLY A 41 -4.13 8.40 -7.49
CA GLY A 41 -4.51 9.49 -6.59
C GLY A 41 -5.01 8.97 -5.24
N GLU A 42 -4.65 9.64 -4.15
CA GLU A 42 -5.09 9.30 -2.79
C GLU A 42 -6.62 9.18 -2.68
N GLY A 43 -7.35 10.10 -3.30
CA GLY A 43 -8.82 10.08 -3.33
C GLY A 43 -9.39 8.84 -4.01
N SER A 44 -8.79 8.41 -5.12
CA SER A 44 -9.19 7.20 -5.85
C SER A 44 -8.95 5.95 -5.00
N LEU A 45 -7.78 5.85 -4.36
CA LEU A 45 -7.46 4.71 -3.49
C LEU A 45 -8.39 4.69 -2.27
N ARG A 46 -8.64 5.85 -1.65
CA ARG A 46 -9.60 6.00 -0.54
C ARG A 46 -11.01 5.56 -0.95
N ASN A 47 -11.48 5.96 -2.13
CA ASN A 47 -12.78 5.56 -2.64
C ASN A 47 -12.90 4.04 -2.81
N LEU A 48 -11.86 3.39 -3.36
CA LEU A 48 -11.81 1.94 -3.49
C LEU A 48 -11.88 1.25 -2.12
N ILE A 49 -11.15 1.77 -1.13
CA ILE A 49 -11.19 1.25 0.25
C ILE A 49 -12.59 1.40 0.85
N THR A 50 -13.24 2.55 0.69
CA THR A 50 -14.60 2.77 1.22
C THR A 50 -15.64 1.87 0.54
N GLN A 51 -15.41 1.48 -0.70
CA GLN A 51 -16.25 0.54 -1.44
C GLN A 51 -15.93 -0.94 -1.13
N GLY A 52 -14.97 -1.24 -0.25
CA GLY A 52 -14.52 -2.61 0.03
C GLY A 52 -13.72 -3.26 -1.10
N LYS A 53 -13.26 -2.47 -2.08
CA LYS A 53 -12.51 -2.91 -3.27
C LYS A 53 -11.02 -2.54 -3.21
N GLY A 54 -10.58 -1.89 -2.15
CA GLY A 54 -9.19 -1.47 -1.95
C GLY A 54 -8.39 -2.45 -1.07
N PRO A 55 -7.08 -2.18 -0.88
CA PRO A 55 -6.26 -2.97 0.04
C PRO A 55 -6.72 -2.81 1.49
N ALA A 56 -6.34 -3.76 2.34
CA ALA A 56 -6.59 -3.66 3.78
C ALA A 56 -5.93 -2.40 4.36
N THR A 57 -6.68 -1.66 5.17
CA THR A 57 -6.18 -0.45 5.85
C THR A 57 -6.25 -0.60 7.35
N TYR A 58 -5.32 0.06 8.02
CA TYR A 58 -5.20 0.05 9.47
C TYR A 58 -5.35 1.48 10.00
N LYS A 59 -6.14 1.62 11.06
CA LYS A 59 -6.18 2.83 11.89
C LYS A 59 -4.94 2.83 12.79
N LEU A 60 -3.77 3.03 12.20
CA LEU A 60 -2.55 3.28 12.95
C LEU A 60 -2.08 4.69 12.60
N GLY A 61 -2.19 5.60 13.57
CA GLY A 61 -1.67 6.95 13.46
C GLY A 61 -0.16 6.93 13.69
N GLY A 62 0.63 7.01 12.63
CA GLY A 62 2.08 7.12 12.69
C GLY A 62 2.57 8.00 11.55
N GLY A 63 3.61 8.82 11.79
CA GLY A 63 4.15 9.75 10.78
C GLY A 63 3.18 10.84 10.31
N GLY A 64 2.10 11.13 11.07
CA GLY A 64 1.08 12.12 10.67
C GLY A 64 -0.04 11.58 9.77
N HIS A 65 -0.07 10.27 9.47
CA HIS A 65 -1.11 9.67 8.61
C HIS A 65 -2.29 9.11 9.41
N GLN A 66 -3.52 9.36 8.95
CA GLN A 66 -4.75 8.85 9.60
C GLN A 66 -5.05 7.39 9.27
N ARG A 67 -4.57 6.89 8.13
CA ARG A 67 -4.71 5.49 7.68
C ARG A 67 -3.41 5.03 7.06
N THR A 68 -3.05 3.78 7.35
CA THR A 68 -1.85 3.14 6.82
C THR A 68 -2.22 1.82 6.14
N VAL A 69 -1.37 1.39 5.21
CA VAL A 69 -1.50 0.13 4.47
C VAL A 69 -0.18 -0.61 4.60
N ARG A 70 -0.20 -1.93 4.84
CA ARG A 70 1.02 -2.73 4.79
C ARG A 70 1.44 -2.91 3.34
N ILE A 71 2.73 -2.88 3.07
CA ILE A 71 3.28 -3.12 1.73
C ILE A 71 2.80 -4.47 1.15
N ILE A 72 2.70 -5.51 1.99
CA ILE A 72 2.23 -6.84 1.56
C ILE A 72 0.75 -6.87 1.18
N ASP A 73 -0.11 -6.13 1.89
CA ASP A 73 -1.54 -6.05 1.57
C ASP A 73 -1.77 -5.23 0.30
N LEU A 74 -0.97 -4.17 0.10
CA LEU A 74 -0.96 -3.40 -1.13
C LEU A 74 -0.55 -4.26 -2.34
N ALA A 75 0.53 -5.04 -2.20
CA ALA A 75 0.99 -5.97 -3.22
C ALA A 75 -0.05 -7.06 -3.52
N THR A 76 -0.64 -7.65 -2.49
CA THR A 76 -1.70 -8.67 -2.62
C THR A 76 -2.87 -8.13 -3.43
N TRP A 77 -3.30 -6.91 -3.12
CA TRP A 77 -4.38 -6.26 -3.85
C TRP A 77 -4.03 -5.93 -5.31
N LEU A 78 -2.81 -5.45 -5.59
CA LEU A 78 -2.35 -5.20 -6.97
C LEU A 78 -2.35 -6.48 -7.81
N GLU A 79 -1.80 -7.56 -7.27
CA GLU A 79 -1.74 -8.84 -7.98
C GLU A 79 -3.14 -9.42 -8.20
N SER A 80 -4.05 -9.28 -7.23
CA SER A 80 -5.45 -9.67 -7.39
C SER A 80 -6.16 -8.94 -8.53
N ARG A 81 -5.70 -7.72 -8.89
CA ARG A 81 -6.27 -6.93 -9.99
C ARG A 81 -5.64 -7.22 -11.35
N ARG A 82 -4.43 -7.78 -11.39
CA ARG A 82 -3.73 -8.13 -12.64
C ARG A 82 -4.20 -9.46 -13.24
N GLY A 83 -4.72 -10.35 -12.41
CA GLY A 83 -5.24 -11.66 -12.83
C GLY A 83 -6.69 -11.68 -13.32
N HIS A 84 -7.27 -10.50 -13.61
CA HIS A 84 -8.67 -10.31 -14.00
C HIS A 84 -8.75 -9.51 -15.30
#